data_AF-A0A814C6L7-F1
#
_entry.id   AF-A0A814C6L7-F1
#
_cell.length_a   1.000
_cell.length_b   1.000
_cell.length_c   1.000
_cell.angle_alpha   90.00
_cell.angle_beta   90.00
_cell.angle_gamma   90.00
#
_symmetry.space_group_name_H-M   'P 1'
#
loop_
_entity.id
_entity.type
_entity.pdbx_description
1 polymer ?
#
loop_
_entity_poly.entity_id
_entity_poly.type
_entity_poly.pdbx_seq_one_letter_code
_entity_poly.pdbx_strand_id
1 'polypeptide(L)'
;MVVKILLDSLGLDKSKFLITQLISLIIGLAFRQFVKASPKNVVKRHVIEILLGLCLGYFCFDNDFFHLISIALISLFLMKTCPRNNIHIIVFAFTIIYLSCVHLYFQIYFYGQKNFDITSPLMIFVQKLTYLAFSYSDGLKAKESLNDYQKLNVLNEFPSMLEYFSYLFHFQGIIIGPGCNYKDYIEFIDGTNIRKHHEKTFARNLKPSVRKALFKKILMVLIMSVIFFKFSLVYPFTSNIDPIILSSPFWYRILYLHFTCEGQRLYYYIPWTLSDAVNNASGFGFNGYDDKGESKWDLLTNINILELETSTSIKHVIDNWHIQSNIWLRRVLYERLPKGKTLGVFFISSLWHGFYPGYYFSLVFSAIVVYVGRGIRRNIRPMFQNKYLSLIYSIIGWIITQLLSAYMMCPFFLLKIESSIKFLNSFYWIGHIIIFILIFILPKQSFKSKSS
;
A
#
# COMPACT_ATOMS: atom_id res chain seq x y z
N MET A 1 -21.14 -15.76 -21.12
CA MET A 1 -20.08 -16.50 -21.84
C MET A 1 -18.69 -15.89 -21.61
N VAL A 2 -18.46 -14.61 -21.94
CA VAL A 2 -17.14 -13.93 -21.76
C VAL A 2 -16.65 -13.91 -20.31
N VAL A 3 -17.52 -13.58 -19.34
CA VAL A 3 -17.15 -13.56 -17.90
C VAL A 3 -16.75 -14.96 -17.41
N LYS A 4 -17.44 -16.00 -17.86
CA LYS A 4 -17.12 -17.40 -17.49
C LYS A 4 -15.73 -17.81 -18.02
N ILE A 5 -15.47 -17.54 -19.30
CA ILE A 5 -14.15 -17.78 -19.92
C ILE A 5 -13.04 -16.99 -19.21
N LEU A 6 -13.34 -15.75 -18.79
CA LEU A 6 -12.39 -14.91 -18.06
C LEU A 6 -12.07 -15.47 -16.66
N LEU A 7 -13.08 -15.95 -15.93
CA LEU A 7 -12.90 -16.55 -14.60
C LEU A 7 -12.16 -17.90 -14.71
N ASP A 8 -12.55 -18.75 -15.67
CA ASP A 8 -11.92 -20.05 -15.90
C ASP A 8 -10.42 -19.92 -16.25
N SER A 9 -10.02 -18.82 -16.91
CA SER A 9 -8.61 -18.53 -17.25
C SER A 9 -7.78 -17.90 -16.12
N LEU A 10 -8.42 -17.32 -15.10
CA LEU A 10 -7.73 -16.67 -13.97
C LEU A 10 -7.31 -17.66 -12.87
N GLY A 11 -7.93 -18.83 -12.80
CA GLY A 11 -7.82 -19.76 -11.67
C GLY A 11 -8.80 -19.41 -10.55
N LEU A 12 -9.03 -20.38 -9.65
CA LEU A 12 -10.09 -20.30 -8.64
C LEU A 12 -9.90 -19.11 -7.68
N ASP A 13 -8.69 -18.93 -7.13
CA ASP A 13 -8.43 -17.91 -6.10
C ASP A 13 -8.59 -16.49 -6.66
N LYS A 14 -8.06 -16.25 -7.87
CA LYS A 14 -8.18 -14.94 -8.54
C LYS A 14 -9.63 -14.65 -8.95
N SER A 15 -10.40 -15.70 -9.27
CA SER A 15 -11.83 -15.59 -9.54
C SER A 15 -12.62 -15.23 -8.28
N LYS A 16 -12.38 -15.92 -7.16
CA LYS A 16 -12.96 -15.60 -5.85
C LYS A 16 -12.64 -14.15 -5.45
N PHE A 17 -11.38 -13.73 -5.62
CA PHE A 17 -10.96 -12.35 -5.38
C PHE A 17 -11.78 -11.34 -6.21
N LEU A 18 -11.85 -11.52 -7.53
CA LEU A 18 -12.52 -10.58 -8.42
C LEU A 18 -14.03 -10.50 -8.13
N ILE A 19 -14.68 -11.66 -7.97
CA ILE A 19 -16.10 -11.75 -7.61
C ILE A 19 -16.35 -10.98 -6.31
N THR A 20 -15.50 -11.18 -5.31
CA THR A 20 -15.70 -10.55 -4.01
C THR A 20 -15.50 -9.03 -4.06
N GLN A 21 -14.55 -8.53 -4.85
CA GLN A 21 -14.38 -7.09 -5.07
C GLN A 21 -15.58 -6.46 -5.80
N LEU A 22 -16.12 -7.11 -6.83
CA LEU A 22 -17.29 -6.63 -7.56
C LEU A 22 -18.54 -6.64 -6.69
N ILE A 23 -18.75 -7.70 -5.91
CA ILE A 23 -19.85 -7.77 -4.92
C ILE A 23 -19.67 -6.68 -3.87
N SER A 24 -18.46 -6.48 -3.34
CA SER A 24 -18.17 -5.44 -2.36
C SER A 24 -18.44 -4.04 -2.90
N LEU A 25 -18.23 -3.78 -4.19
CA LEU A 25 -18.56 -2.50 -4.82
C LEU A 25 -20.08 -2.24 -4.80
N ILE A 26 -20.88 -3.24 -5.17
CA ILE A 26 -22.36 -3.16 -5.15
C ILE A 26 -22.86 -2.99 -3.72
N ILE A 27 -22.35 -3.81 -2.80
CA ILE A 27 -22.64 -3.73 -1.37
C ILE A 27 -22.26 -2.36 -0.82
N GLY A 28 -21.13 -1.78 -1.24
CA GLY A 28 -20.71 -0.44 -0.85
C GLY A 28 -21.75 0.63 -1.20
N LEU A 29 -22.23 0.62 -2.44
CA LEU A 29 -23.30 1.54 -2.88
C LEU A 29 -24.58 1.36 -2.05
N ALA A 30 -24.98 0.10 -1.83
CA ALA A 30 -26.17 -0.22 -1.04
C ALA A 30 -26.00 0.21 0.43
N PHE A 31 -24.85 -0.07 1.04
CA PHE A 31 -24.53 0.31 2.42
C PHE A 31 -24.62 1.83 2.61
N ARG A 32 -24.04 2.59 1.67
CA ARG A 32 -24.10 4.06 1.68
C ARG A 32 -25.53 4.59 1.55
N GLN A 33 -26.37 3.94 0.74
CA GLN A 33 -27.75 4.37 0.48
C GLN A 33 -28.72 4.00 1.61
N PHE A 34 -28.67 2.76 2.08
CA PHE A 34 -29.66 2.17 2.99
C PHE A 34 -29.26 2.24 4.46
N VAL A 35 -27.96 2.35 4.78
CA VAL A 35 -27.45 2.39 6.16
C VAL A 35 -26.74 3.71 6.42
N LYS A 36 -27.47 4.83 6.28
CA LYS A 36 -26.93 6.19 6.37
C LYS A 36 -26.11 6.42 7.65
N ALA A 37 -24.94 7.05 7.52
CA ALA A 37 -24.11 7.44 8.65
C ALA A 37 -24.86 8.47 9.51
N SER A 38 -25.17 8.08 10.75
CA SER A 38 -25.82 8.92 11.75
C SER A 38 -25.65 8.28 13.13
N PRO A 39 -25.72 9.05 14.22
CA PRO A 39 -25.62 8.51 15.59
C PRO A 39 -26.59 7.33 15.85
N LYS A 40 -27.79 7.37 15.25
CA LYS A 40 -28.81 6.32 15.40
C LYS A 40 -28.46 4.99 14.73
N ASN A 41 -27.58 5.00 13.73
CA ASN A 41 -27.24 3.83 12.92
C ASN A 41 -25.85 3.25 13.24
N VAL A 42 -25.12 3.80 14.22
CA VAL A 42 -23.73 3.40 14.51
C VAL A 42 -23.61 1.89 14.77
N VAL A 43 -24.41 1.36 15.70
CA VAL A 43 -24.42 -0.08 16.03
C VAL A 43 -24.77 -0.92 14.81
N LYS A 44 -25.84 -0.52 14.08
CA LYS A 44 -26.28 -1.22 12.86
C LYS A 44 -25.17 -1.25 11.79
N ARG A 45 -24.47 -0.14 11.59
CA ARG A 45 -23.33 -0.05 10.65
C ARG A 45 -22.23 -1.01 11.07
N HIS A 46 -21.83 -0.99 12.34
CA HIS A 46 -20.78 -1.89 12.82
C HIS A 46 -21.11 -3.37 12.63
N VAL A 47 -22.33 -3.78 12.99
CA VAL A 47 -22.78 -5.17 12.84
C VAL A 47 -22.78 -5.58 11.37
N ILE A 48 -23.29 -4.73 10.48
CA ILE A 48 -23.30 -5.02 9.04
C ILE A 48 -21.87 -5.14 8.49
N GLU A 49 -20.98 -4.24 8.88
CA GLU A 49 -19.56 -4.29 8.49
C GLU A 49 -18.90 -5.61 8.89
N ILE A 50 -19.09 -6.04 10.13
CA ILE A 50 -18.56 -7.32 10.65
C ILE A 50 -19.13 -8.49 9.86
N LEU A 51 -20.47 -8.60 9.77
CA LEU A 51 -21.11 -9.75 9.14
C LEU A 51 -20.69 -9.87 7.67
N LEU A 52 -20.67 -8.75 6.94
CA LEU A 52 -20.26 -8.76 5.53
C LEU A 52 -18.78 -9.11 5.37
N GLY A 53 -17.89 -8.55 6.19
CA GLY A 53 -16.47 -8.89 6.09
C GLY A 53 -16.16 -10.32 6.49
N LEU A 54 -16.82 -10.87 7.52
CA LEU A 54 -16.70 -12.29 7.87
C LEU A 54 -17.17 -13.18 6.71
N CYS A 55 -18.34 -12.91 6.14
CA CYS A 55 -18.87 -13.68 5.01
C CYS A 55 -17.98 -13.61 3.77
N LEU A 56 -17.60 -12.40 3.35
CA LEU A 56 -16.80 -12.18 2.14
C LEU A 56 -15.36 -12.67 2.31
N GLY A 57 -14.78 -12.49 3.51
CA GLY A 57 -13.46 -13.00 3.85
C GLY A 57 -13.42 -14.53 3.83
N TYR A 58 -14.38 -15.19 4.48
CA TYR A 58 -14.47 -16.65 4.46
C TYR A 58 -14.71 -17.19 3.05
N PHE A 59 -15.60 -16.57 2.27
CA PHE A 59 -15.81 -16.96 0.87
C PHE A 59 -14.53 -16.88 0.03
N CYS A 60 -13.69 -15.87 0.28
CA CYS A 60 -12.48 -15.64 -0.50
C CYS A 60 -11.32 -16.57 -0.10
N PHE A 61 -11.20 -16.94 1.18
CA PHE A 61 -10.02 -17.64 1.71
C PHE A 61 -10.32 -19.00 2.38
N ASP A 62 -11.58 -19.44 2.38
CA ASP A 62 -12.03 -20.68 3.02
C ASP A 62 -11.49 -20.83 4.46
N ASN A 63 -10.89 -21.97 4.80
CA ASN A 63 -10.36 -22.24 6.14
C ASN A 63 -9.16 -21.36 6.52
N ASP A 64 -8.40 -20.83 5.56
CA ASP A 64 -7.28 -19.96 5.88
C ASP A 64 -7.77 -18.66 6.55
N PHE A 65 -9.04 -18.28 6.34
CA PHE A 65 -9.69 -17.15 7.00
C PHE A 65 -9.55 -17.18 8.54
N PHE A 66 -9.45 -18.36 9.16
CA PHE A 66 -9.25 -18.48 10.61
C PHE A 66 -7.93 -17.86 11.09
N HIS A 67 -6.94 -17.63 10.21
CA HIS A 67 -5.75 -16.86 10.57
C HIS A 67 -6.07 -15.40 10.91
N LEU A 68 -7.06 -14.78 10.24
CA LEU A 68 -7.50 -13.41 10.53
C LEU A 68 -8.24 -13.32 11.86
N ILE A 69 -9.05 -14.34 12.17
CA ILE A 69 -9.72 -14.46 13.48
C ILE A 69 -8.67 -14.63 14.58
N SER A 70 -7.69 -15.51 14.38
CA SER A 70 -6.65 -15.80 15.37
C SER A 70 -5.79 -14.58 15.69
N ILE A 71 -5.27 -13.88 14.68
CA ILE A 71 -4.43 -12.69 14.92
C ILE A 71 -5.25 -11.57 15.60
N ALA A 72 -6.54 -11.44 15.29
CA ALA A 72 -7.42 -10.47 15.93
C ALA A 72 -7.68 -10.79 17.41
N LEU A 73 -7.96 -12.06 17.74
CA LEU A 73 -8.22 -12.48 19.13
C LEU A 73 -6.97 -12.42 20.00
N ILE A 74 -5.83 -12.90 19.49
CA ILE A 74 -4.57 -12.88 20.25
C ILE A 74 -4.11 -11.44 20.46
N SER A 75 -4.20 -10.58 19.44
CA SER A 75 -3.84 -9.16 19.61
C SER A 75 -4.74 -8.46 20.62
N LEU A 76 -6.04 -8.77 20.62
CA LEU A 76 -6.97 -8.25 21.62
C LEU A 76 -6.57 -8.69 23.04
N PHE A 77 -6.28 -9.98 23.20
CA PHE A 77 -5.82 -10.54 24.47
C PHE A 77 -4.55 -9.82 24.96
N LEU A 78 -3.53 -9.67 24.10
CA LEU A 78 -2.32 -8.93 24.42
C LEU A 78 -2.64 -7.47 24.81
N MET A 79 -3.53 -6.82 24.06
CA MET A 79 -3.89 -5.43 24.34
C MET A 79 -4.67 -5.21 25.64
N LYS A 80 -5.36 -6.26 26.13
CA LYS A 80 -6.12 -6.21 27.39
C LYS A 80 -5.31 -6.63 28.62
N THR A 81 -4.25 -7.42 28.43
CA THR A 81 -3.49 -8.03 29.54
C THR A 81 -2.10 -7.43 29.75
N CYS A 82 -1.45 -6.93 28.70
CA CYS A 82 -0.11 -6.38 28.80
C CYS A 82 -0.11 -4.90 29.25
N PRO A 83 0.99 -4.42 29.88
CA PRO A 83 1.12 -3.02 30.26
C PRO A 83 1.01 -2.07 29.07
N ARG A 84 0.14 -1.07 29.18
CA ARG A 84 -0.14 -0.09 28.11
C ARG A 84 1.08 0.73 27.67
N ASN A 85 2.10 0.87 28.51
CA ASN A 85 3.38 1.51 28.15
C ASN A 85 4.11 0.76 27.02
N ASN A 86 4.02 -0.57 26.98
CA ASN A 86 4.79 -1.42 26.05
C ASN A 86 3.92 -2.11 24.99
N ILE A 87 2.60 -1.97 25.08
CA ILE A 87 1.60 -2.63 24.24
C ILE A 87 1.86 -2.49 22.73
N HIS A 88 2.31 -1.32 22.28
CA HIS A 88 2.57 -1.04 20.88
C HIS A 88 3.74 -1.88 20.34
N ILE A 89 4.79 -2.07 21.13
CA ILE A 89 5.94 -2.92 20.78
C ILE A 89 5.54 -4.38 20.81
N ILE A 90 4.80 -4.81 21.83
CA ILE A 90 4.35 -6.19 22.01
C ILE A 90 3.46 -6.62 20.83
N VAL A 91 2.44 -5.82 20.50
CA VAL A 91 1.52 -6.10 19.37
C VAL A 91 2.27 -6.03 18.04
N PHE A 92 3.18 -5.07 17.85
CA PHE A 92 3.99 -4.99 16.64
C PHE A 92 4.87 -6.24 16.45
N ALA A 93 5.59 -6.66 17.50
CA ALA A 93 6.42 -7.86 17.45
C ALA A 93 5.56 -9.11 17.17
N PHE A 94 4.47 -9.30 17.91
CA PHE A 94 3.55 -10.41 17.72
C PHE A 94 3.01 -10.48 16.29
N THR A 95 2.47 -9.37 15.78
CA THR A 95 1.84 -9.35 14.45
C THR A 95 2.84 -9.60 13.33
N ILE A 96 4.07 -9.08 13.41
CA ILE A 96 5.14 -9.37 12.46
C ILE A 96 5.59 -10.83 12.55
N ILE A 97 5.77 -11.39 13.75
CA ILE A 97 6.16 -12.80 13.93
C ILE A 97 5.06 -13.72 13.40
N TYR A 98 3.80 -13.46 13.73
CA TYR A 98 2.66 -14.25 13.27
C TYR A 98 2.58 -14.24 11.73
N LEU A 99 2.63 -13.06 11.12
CA LEU A 99 2.66 -12.92 9.67
C LEU A 99 3.87 -13.65 9.06
N SER A 100 5.03 -13.59 9.72
CA SER A 100 6.24 -14.26 9.27
C SER A 100 6.08 -15.78 9.24
N CYS A 101 5.46 -16.37 10.28
CA CYS A 101 5.19 -17.80 10.33
C CYS A 101 4.25 -18.24 9.19
N VAL A 102 3.21 -17.46 8.89
CA VAL A 102 2.29 -17.76 7.79
C VAL A 102 3.00 -17.62 6.43
N HIS A 103 3.80 -16.56 6.24
CA HIS A 103 4.65 -16.41 5.04
C HIS A 103 5.56 -17.61 4.85
N LEU A 104 6.27 -18.05 5.90
CA LEU A 104 7.16 -19.20 5.83
C LEU A 104 6.41 -20.49 5.49
N TYR A 105 5.23 -20.70 6.08
CA TYR A 105 4.37 -21.84 5.72
C TYR A 105 4.07 -21.85 4.22
N PHE A 106 3.50 -20.77 3.67
CA PHE A 106 3.18 -20.72 2.24
C PHE A 106 4.41 -20.81 1.35
N GLN A 107 5.53 -20.21 1.74
CA GLN A 107 6.77 -20.27 0.98
C GLN A 107 7.40 -21.66 1.01
N ILE A 108 7.29 -22.42 2.09
CA ILE A 108 7.83 -23.79 2.16
C ILE A 108 6.95 -24.75 1.34
N TYR A 109 5.63 -24.68 1.49
CA TYR A 109 4.72 -25.66 0.88
C TYR A 109 4.27 -25.31 -0.55
N PHE A 110 4.28 -24.03 -0.92
CA PHE A 110 3.85 -23.54 -2.24
C PHE A 110 4.92 -22.67 -2.90
N TYR A 111 6.20 -23.03 -2.72
CA TYR A 111 7.35 -22.23 -3.14
C TYR A 111 7.31 -21.79 -4.60
N GLY A 112 7.41 -20.47 -4.83
CA GLY A 112 7.43 -19.85 -6.15
C GLY A 112 6.07 -19.77 -6.85
N GLN A 113 5.00 -20.27 -6.24
CA GLN A 113 3.64 -20.08 -6.76
C GLN A 113 3.16 -18.65 -6.43
N LYS A 114 2.54 -17.98 -7.41
CA LYS A 114 1.97 -16.64 -7.26
C LYS A 114 0.47 -16.74 -6.99
N ASN A 115 0.10 -17.43 -5.92
CA ASN A 115 -1.29 -17.58 -5.52
C ASN A 115 -1.75 -16.35 -4.74
N PHE A 116 -3.04 -16.04 -4.83
CA PHE A 116 -3.64 -15.01 -4.00
C PHE A 116 -4.10 -15.69 -2.71
N ASP A 117 -3.29 -15.56 -1.66
CA ASP A 117 -3.50 -16.26 -0.39
C ASP A 117 -3.81 -15.30 0.78
N ILE A 118 -4.06 -15.88 1.95
CA ILE A 118 -4.40 -15.19 3.21
C ILE A 118 -3.31 -14.23 3.71
N THR A 119 -2.06 -14.31 3.23
CA THR A 119 -1.01 -13.38 3.65
C THR A 119 -1.34 -11.95 3.24
N SER A 120 -2.04 -11.75 2.12
CA SER A 120 -2.44 -10.42 1.62
C SER A 120 -3.35 -9.65 2.61
N PRO A 121 -4.47 -10.22 3.10
CA PRO A 121 -5.25 -9.55 4.15
C PRO A 121 -4.57 -9.57 5.52
N LEU A 122 -3.77 -10.59 5.87
CA LEU A 122 -2.99 -10.59 7.12
C LEU A 122 -2.05 -9.40 7.19
N MET A 123 -1.37 -9.09 6.08
CA MET A 123 -0.54 -7.92 5.91
C MET A 123 -1.29 -6.62 6.23
N ILE A 124 -2.57 -6.50 5.87
CA ILE A 124 -3.42 -5.35 6.21
C ILE A 124 -3.81 -5.37 7.70
N PHE A 125 -4.08 -6.54 8.27
CA PHE A 125 -4.37 -6.69 9.71
C PHE A 125 -3.18 -6.26 10.57
N VAL A 126 -1.95 -6.58 10.17
CA VAL A 126 -0.73 -6.06 10.84
C VAL A 126 -0.77 -4.53 10.89
N GLN A 127 -1.12 -3.86 9.79
CA GLN A 127 -1.21 -2.39 9.76
C GLN A 127 -2.28 -1.88 10.72
N LYS A 128 -3.49 -2.43 10.65
CA LYS A 128 -4.63 -2.00 11.47
C LYS A 128 -4.35 -2.19 12.97
N LEU A 129 -3.90 -3.38 13.35
CA LEU A 129 -3.61 -3.74 14.74
C LEU A 129 -2.49 -2.88 15.32
N THR A 130 -1.44 -2.62 14.54
CA THR A 130 -0.34 -1.78 15.00
C THR A 130 -0.75 -0.30 15.04
N TYR A 131 -1.50 0.22 14.07
CA TYR A 131 -2.08 1.56 14.19
C TYR A 131 -2.85 1.72 15.50
N LEU A 132 -3.74 0.77 15.81
CA LEU A 132 -4.54 0.80 17.03
C LEU A 132 -3.65 0.75 18.29
N ALA A 133 -2.71 -0.19 18.36
CA ALA A 133 -1.85 -0.37 19.53
C ALA A 133 -0.94 0.85 19.77
N PHE A 134 -0.38 1.44 18.72
CA PHE A 134 0.43 2.66 18.80
C PHE A 134 -0.41 3.86 19.23
N SER A 135 -1.59 4.07 18.63
CA SER A 135 -2.53 5.13 19.02
C SER A 135 -2.99 5.01 20.48
N TYR A 136 -3.24 3.78 20.95
CA TYR A 136 -3.64 3.52 22.33
C TYR A 136 -2.49 3.74 23.32
N SER A 137 -1.27 3.36 22.96
CA SER A 137 -0.09 3.60 23.79
C SER A 137 0.27 5.09 23.86
N ASP A 138 0.12 5.82 22.76
CA ASP A 138 0.37 7.27 22.73
C ASP A 138 -0.58 8.05 23.67
N GLY A 139 -1.73 7.49 24.03
CA GLY A 139 -2.66 8.10 25.00
C GLY A 139 -2.16 8.17 26.45
N LEU A 140 -1.00 7.58 26.75
CA LEU A 140 -0.32 7.78 28.03
C LEU A 140 0.70 8.93 28.02
N LYS A 141 1.04 9.46 26.84
CA LYS A 141 2.07 10.49 26.70
C LYS A 141 1.49 11.88 26.88
N ALA A 142 2.31 12.80 27.38
CA ALA A 142 1.98 14.23 27.42
C ALA A 142 1.72 14.75 26.00
N LYS A 143 0.68 15.57 25.81
CA LYS A 143 0.24 16.06 24.48
C LYS A 143 1.35 16.82 23.76
N GLU A 144 2.21 17.51 24.50
CA GLU A 144 3.33 18.31 24.02
C GLU A 144 4.43 17.44 23.40
N SER A 145 4.56 16.19 23.85
CA SER A 145 5.54 15.23 23.31
C SER A 145 5.09 14.56 22.00
N LEU A 146 3.82 14.75 21.62
CA LEU A 146 3.22 14.14 20.44
C LEU A 146 3.35 15.06 19.22
N ASN A 147 3.59 14.47 18.05
CA ASN A 147 3.49 15.19 16.78
C ASN A 147 2.02 15.42 16.38
N ASP A 148 1.76 16.27 15.39
CA ASP A 148 0.39 16.65 15.01
C ASP A 148 -0.47 15.46 14.57
N TYR A 149 0.13 14.49 13.88
CA TYR A 149 -0.58 13.26 13.51
C TYR A 149 -0.97 12.43 14.73
N GLN A 150 -0.05 12.26 15.68
CA GLN A 150 -0.30 11.51 16.91
C GLN A 150 -1.36 12.19 17.76
N LYS A 151 -1.31 13.52 17.91
CA LYS A 151 -2.34 14.30 18.63
C LYS A 151 -3.74 14.06 18.05
N LEU A 152 -3.84 13.98 16.72
CA LEU A 152 -5.12 13.74 16.05
C LEU A 152 -5.63 12.32 16.25
N ASN A 153 -4.76 11.32 16.38
CA ASN A 153 -5.13 9.90 16.37
C ASN A 153 -4.94 9.19 17.71
N VAL A 154 -4.69 9.92 18.78
CA VAL A 154 -4.49 9.38 20.13
C VAL A 154 -5.78 8.73 20.64
N LEU A 155 -5.65 7.60 21.33
CA LEU A 155 -6.76 6.91 21.99
C LEU A 155 -6.51 6.85 23.49
N ASN A 156 -7.35 7.56 24.26
CA ASN A 156 -7.27 7.57 25.72
C ASN A 156 -7.85 6.28 26.33
N GLU A 157 -8.89 5.74 25.71
CA GLU A 157 -9.57 4.52 26.10
C GLU A 157 -9.46 3.47 24.99
N PHE A 158 -9.56 2.20 25.38
CA PHE A 158 -9.54 1.11 24.42
C PHE A 158 -10.93 1.00 23.74
N PRO A 159 -10.99 0.73 22.42
CA PRO A 159 -12.25 0.53 21.71
C PRO A 159 -13.21 -0.46 22.37
N SER A 160 -14.50 -0.28 22.18
CA SER A 160 -15.46 -1.35 22.50
C SER A 160 -15.20 -2.59 21.63
N MET A 161 -15.67 -3.75 22.07
CA MET A 161 -15.51 -4.99 21.31
C MET A 161 -16.15 -4.90 19.93
N LEU A 162 -17.31 -4.23 19.85
CA LEU A 162 -18.01 -4.01 18.59
C LEU A 162 -17.16 -3.17 17.64
N GLU A 163 -16.63 -2.03 18.08
CA GLU A 163 -15.76 -1.17 17.28
C GLU A 163 -14.47 -1.87 16.86
N TYR A 164 -13.84 -2.62 17.77
CA TYR A 164 -12.62 -3.38 17.51
C TYR A 164 -12.80 -4.38 16.37
N PHE A 165 -13.80 -5.27 16.48
CA PHE A 165 -14.05 -6.27 15.45
C PHE A 165 -14.53 -5.62 14.16
N SER A 166 -15.34 -4.57 14.24
CA SER A 166 -15.81 -3.86 13.05
C SER A 166 -14.67 -3.16 12.31
N TYR A 167 -13.71 -2.56 13.02
CA TYR A 167 -12.52 -1.97 12.43
C TYR A 167 -11.64 -3.00 11.71
N LEU A 168 -11.45 -4.18 12.29
CA LEU A 168 -10.65 -5.23 11.66
C LEU A 168 -11.37 -5.88 10.48
N PHE A 169 -12.64 -6.23 10.67
CA PHE A 169 -13.44 -7.03 9.75
C PHE A 169 -14.40 -6.23 8.88
N HIS A 170 -14.23 -4.92 8.70
CA HIS A 170 -15.05 -4.17 7.74
C HIS A 170 -14.85 -4.68 6.32
N PHE A 171 -15.94 -4.79 5.56
CA PHE A 171 -15.92 -5.52 4.29
C PHE A 171 -15.09 -4.82 3.20
N GLN A 172 -14.92 -3.49 3.26
CA GLN A 172 -14.20 -2.76 2.21
C GLN A 172 -12.72 -3.09 2.18
N GLY A 173 -12.14 -3.46 3.33
CA GLY A 173 -10.71 -3.67 3.51
C GLY A 173 -10.33 -5.11 3.84
N ILE A 174 -11.28 -6.06 3.82
CA ILE A 174 -11.05 -7.42 4.31
C ILE A 174 -10.14 -8.27 3.41
N ILE A 175 -10.04 -7.94 2.12
CA ILE A 175 -9.29 -8.75 1.14
C ILE A 175 -7.90 -8.20 0.86
N ILE A 176 -7.80 -6.95 0.45
CA ILE A 176 -6.53 -6.34 0.01
C ILE A 176 -6.31 -4.95 0.62
N GLY A 177 -7.10 -4.59 1.64
CA GLY A 177 -7.08 -3.27 2.24
C GLY A 177 -7.74 -2.24 1.33
N PRO A 178 -7.26 -0.97 1.32
CA PRO A 178 -6.05 -0.50 1.99
C PRO A 178 -6.16 -0.51 3.53
N GLY A 179 -5.00 -0.46 4.20
CA GLY A 179 -4.96 -0.17 5.64
C GLY A 179 -5.45 1.25 5.94
N CYS A 180 -6.00 1.46 7.14
CA CYS A 180 -6.52 2.75 7.57
C CYS A 180 -6.28 2.95 9.08
N ASN A 181 -6.26 4.19 9.56
CA ASN A 181 -6.23 4.46 10.99
C ASN A 181 -7.60 4.13 11.63
N TYR A 182 -7.59 3.69 12.89
CA TYR A 182 -8.80 3.45 13.66
C TYR A 182 -9.73 4.68 13.73
N LYS A 183 -9.17 5.88 13.92
CA LYS A 183 -9.99 7.09 14.03
C LYS A 183 -10.76 7.40 12.74
N ASP A 184 -10.10 7.33 11.59
CA ASP A 184 -10.76 7.53 10.29
C ASP A 184 -11.92 6.56 10.09
N TYR A 185 -11.74 5.31 10.53
CA TYR A 185 -12.78 4.29 10.48
C TYR A 185 -14.00 4.63 11.36
N ILE A 186 -13.79 5.02 12.62
CA ILE A 186 -14.89 5.41 13.52
C ILE A 186 -15.62 6.64 12.98
N GLU A 187 -14.88 7.62 12.47
CA GLU A 187 -15.47 8.82 11.90
C GLU A 187 -16.32 8.53 10.65
N PHE A 188 -15.95 7.49 9.90
CA PHE A 188 -16.77 6.98 8.81
C PHE A 188 -18.04 6.27 9.29
N ILE A 189 -17.96 5.50 10.37
CA ILE A 189 -19.13 4.78 10.89
C ILE A 189 -20.17 5.75 11.45
N ASP A 190 -19.75 6.73 12.25
CA ASP A 190 -20.67 7.68 12.88
C ASP A 190 -21.06 8.88 11.99
N GLY A 191 -20.32 9.09 10.88
CA GLY A 191 -20.52 10.17 9.91
C GLY A 191 -19.94 11.52 10.33
N THR A 192 -19.11 11.58 11.37
CA THR A 192 -18.35 12.79 11.74
C THR A 192 -17.40 13.19 10.61
N ASN A 193 -16.89 12.24 9.83
CA ASN A 193 -16.06 12.52 8.67
C ASN A 193 -16.75 13.48 7.68
N ILE A 194 -18.08 13.38 7.54
CA ILE A 194 -18.88 14.27 6.70
C ILE A 194 -19.19 15.58 7.45
N ARG A 195 -19.68 15.48 8.71
CA ARG A 195 -20.08 16.65 9.51
C ARG A 195 -18.95 17.67 9.70
N LYS A 196 -17.74 17.20 10.04
CA LYS A 196 -16.57 18.05 10.30
C LYS A 196 -16.18 18.92 9.10
N HIS A 197 -16.45 18.45 7.88
CA HIS A 197 -16.17 19.20 6.66
C HIS A 197 -17.33 20.12 6.27
N HIS A 198 -18.58 19.74 6.54
CA HIS A 198 -19.72 20.65 6.37
C HIS A 198 -19.67 21.87 7.29
N GLU A 199 -19.15 21.73 8.50
CA GLU A 199 -19.01 22.87 9.42
C GLU A 199 -17.91 23.86 8.98
N LYS A 200 -16.86 23.36 8.31
CA LYS A 200 -15.74 24.17 7.81
C LYS A 200 -16.00 24.83 6.46
N THR A 201 -16.95 24.32 5.69
CA THR A 201 -17.22 24.80 4.33
C THR A 201 -18.63 25.37 4.32
N PHE A 202 -18.86 26.59 3.83
CA PHE A 202 -20.21 27.19 3.70
C PHE A 202 -21.16 26.39 2.75
N ALA A 203 -20.74 25.23 2.26
CA ALA A 203 -21.55 24.21 1.60
C ALA A 203 -22.55 23.56 2.58
N ARG A 204 -23.53 24.36 3.01
CA ARG A 204 -24.70 23.88 3.76
C ARG A 204 -25.48 22.90 2.88
N ASN A 205 -25.63 21.66 3.36
CA ASN A 205 -26.60 20.64 2.90
C ASN A 205 -26.32 19.79 1.64
N LEU A 206 -25.15 19.86 0.99
CA LEU A 206 -24.86 19.00 -0.18
C LEU A 206 -24.13 17.70 0.20
N LYS A 207 -24.84 16.57 0.17
CA LYS A 207 -24.22 15.24 0.31
C LYS A 207 -23.07 15.09 -0.69
N PRO A 208 -21.88 14.63 -0.26
CA PRO A 208 -20.73 14.53 -1.15
C PRO A 208 -21.03 13.59 -2.31
N SER A 209 -20.82 14.05 -3.55
CA SER A 209 -21.12 13.26 -4.74
C SER A 209 -19.95 12.33 -5.07
N VAL A 210 -20.20 11.01 -5.09
CA VAL A 210 -19.17 9.99 -5.39
C VAL A 210 -19.11 9.63 -6.87
N ARG A 211 -20.11 10.04 -7.68
CA ARG A 211 -20.32 9.54 -9.05
C ARG A 211 -19.10 9.73 -9.95
N LYS A 212 -18.53 10.94 -9.96
CA LYS A 212 -17.36 11.29 -10.78
C LYS A 212 -16.13 10.50 -10.38
N ALA A 213 -15.88 10.36 -9.08
CA ALA A 213 -14.75 9.59 -8.55
C ALA A 213 -14.87 8.10 -8.90
N LEU A 214 -16.05 7.50 -8.72
CA LEU A 214 -16.29 6.11 -9.09
C LEU A 214 -16.16 5.90 -10.60
N PHE A 215 -16.79 6.74 -11.42
CA PHE A 215 -16.70 6.62 -12.87
C PHE A 215 -15.24 6.63 -13.34
N LYS A 216 -14.42 7.58 -12.82
CA LYS A 216 -12.99 7.66 -13.14
C LYS A 216 -12.24 6.37 -12.73
N LYS A 217 -12.45 5.87 -11.51
CA LYS A 217 -11.74 4.66 -11.02
C LYS A 217 -12.17 3.40 -11.77
N ILE A 218 -13.45 3.21 -12.05
CA ILE A 218 -13.95 2.06 -12.81
C ILE A 218 -13.47 2.11 -14.26
N LEU A 219 -13.52 3.27 -14.91
CA LEU A 219 -12.96 3.44 -16.26
C LEU A 219 -11.46 3.13 -16.30
N MET A 220 -10.71 3.60 -15.31
CA MET A 220 -9.28 3.31 -15.17
C MET A 220 -9.03 1.81 -15.01
N VAL A 221 -9.75 1.12 -14.12
CA VAL A 221 -9.68 -0.33 -13.94
C VAL A 221 -9.96 -1.08 -15.26
N LEU A 222 -10.98 -0.67 -16.00
CA LEU A 222 -11.34 -1.29 -17.28
C LEU A 222 -10.22 -1.12 -18.33
N ILE A 223 -9.74 0.11 -18.53
CA ILE A 223 -8.66 0.40 -19.49
C ILE A 223 -7.41 -0.42 -19.14
N MET A 224 -7.01 -0.42 -17.87
CA MET A 224 -5.81 -1.11 -17.41
C MET A 224 -5.94 -2.62 -17.48
N SER A 225 -7.14 -3.16 -17.24
CA SER A 225 -7.40 -4.58 -17.42
C SER A 225 -7.23 -4.99 -18.88
N VAL A 226 -7.79 -4.22 -19.83
CA VAL A 226 -7.62 -4.49 -21.26
C VAL A 226 -6.15 -4.44 -21.69
N ILE A 227 -5.41 -3.42 -21.23
CA ILE A 227 -3.97 -3.32 -21.49
C ILE A 227 -3.23 -4.51 -20.90
N PHE A 228 -3.50 -4.85 -19.63
CA PHE A 228 -2.87 -5.98 -18.95
C PHE A 228 -3.13 -7.30 -19.66
N PHE A 229 -4.37 -7.62 -20.03
CA PHE A 229 -4.70 -8.86 -20.73
C PHE A 229 -4.00 -8.95 -22.10
N LYS A 230 -4.01 -7.87 -22.89
CA LYS A 230 -3.31 -7.87 -24.19
C LYS A 230 -1.80 -7.98 -24.04
N PHE A 231 -1.24 -7.26 -23.07
CA PHE A 231 0.20 -7.13 -22.90
C PHE A 231 0.82 -8.37 -22.23
N SER A 232 0.20 -8.87 -21.15
CA SER A 232 0.73 -10.01 -20.36
C SER A 232 0.75 -11.33 -21.11
N LEU A 233 -0.16 -11.53 -22.08
CA LEU A 233 -0.18 -12.71 -22.95
C LEU A 233 0.97 -12.70 -23.97
N VAL A 234 1.37 -11.53 -24.44
CA VAL A 234 2.39 -11.38 -25.50
C VAL A 234 3.79 -11.20 -24.90
N TYR A 235 3.88 -10.52 -23.76
CA TYR A 235 5.13 -10.20 -23.09
C TYR A 235 5.10 -10.65 -21.62
N PRO A 236 5.24 -11.97 -21.36
CA PRO A 236 5.29 -12.48 -20.00
C PRO A 236 6.45 -11.88 -19.22
N PHE A 237 6.21 -11.40 -18.01
CA PHE A 237 7.25 -10.78 -17.19
C PHE A 237 8.43 -11.74 -16.91
N THR A 238 8.17 -13.03 -16.76
CA THR A 238 9.20 -14.05 -16.50
C THR A 238 10.20 -14.18 -17.63
N SER A 239 9.88 -13.72 -18.84
CA SER A 239 10.80 -13.80 -19.97
C SER A 239 12.02 -12.91 -19.86
N ASN A 240 12.07 -11.98 -18.89
CA ASN A 240 13.29 -11.24 -18.55
C ASN A 240 14.48 -12.13 -18.18
N ILE A 241 14.25 -13.40 -17.83
CA ILE A 241 15.29 -14.37 -17.50
C ILE A 241 15.37 -15.52 -18.52
N ASP A 242 14.64 -15.43 -19.64
CA ASP A 242 14.69 -16.43 -20.71
C ASP A 242 16.00 -16.28 -21.50
N PRO A 243 16.66 -17.40 -21.88
CA PRO A 243 17.95 -17.36 -22.57
C PRO A 243 17.97 -16.45 -23.80
N ILE A 244 16.89 -16.43 -24.59
CA ILE A 244 16.74 -15.60 -25.80
C ILE A 244 16.84 -14.10 -25.47
N ILE A 245 16.12 -13.66 -24.44
CA ILE A 245 16.15 -12.26 -23.99
C ILE A 245 17.52 -11.95 -23.39
N LEU A 246 18.08 -12.86 -22.59
CA LEU A 246 19.38 -12.67 -21.96
C LEU A 246 20.54 -12.56 -22.95
N SER A 247 20.47 -13.27 -24.08
CA SER A 247 21.46 -13.19 -25.17
C SER A 247 21.24 -12.01 -26.12
N SER A 248 20.15 -11.26 -25.97
CA SER A 248 19.84 -10.12 -26.84
C SER A 248 20.75 -8.91 -26.54
N PRO A 249 20.92 -7.98 -27.51
CA PRO A 249 21.65 -6.75 -27.29
C PRO A 249 21.20 -6.00 -26.03
N PHE A 250 22.13 -5.34 -25.33
CA PHE A 250 21.83 -4.71 -24.04
C PHE A 250 20.70 -3.67 -24.09
N TRP A 251 20.63 -2.88 -25.16
CA TRP A 251 19.54 -1.91 -25.35
C TRP A 251 18.16 -2.60 -25.42
N TYR A 252 18.08 -3.77 -26.07
CA TYR A 252 16.83 -4.52 -26.18
C TYR A 252 16.42 -5.07 -24.82
N ARG A 253 17.38 -5.57 -24.03
CA ARG A 253 17.13 -6.02 -22.65
C ARG A 253 16.58 -4.90 -21.77
N ILE A 254 17.12 -3.69 -21.87
CA ILE A 254 16.60 -2.50 -21.14
C ILE A 254 15.16 -2.20 -21.55
N LEU A 255 14.86 -2.14 -22.85
CA LEU A 255 13.51 -1.85 -23.34
C LEU A 255 12.53 -2.95 -22.92
N TYR A 256 12.92 -4.21 -23.09
CA TYR A 256 12.10 -5.36 -22.71
C TYR A 256 11.78 -5.34 -21.21
N LEU A 257 12.79 -5.12 -20.37
CA LEU A 257 12.62 -4.96 -18.92
C LEU A 257 11.67 -3.82 -18.59
N HIS A 258 11.84 -2.65 -19.20
CA HIS A 258 10.97 -1.51 -18.95
C HIS A 258 9.50 -1.88 -19.24
N PHE A 259 9.19 -2.29 -20.47
CA PHE A 259 7.81 -2.60 -20.86
C PHE A 259 7.20 -3.76 -20.06
N THR A 260 7.97 -4.82 -19.77
CA THR A 260 7.45 -5.94 -18.97
C THR A 260 7.26 -5.60 -17.51
N CYS A 261 8.14 -4.80 -16.90
CA CYS A 261 7.92 -4.25 -15.57
C CYS A 261 6.67 -3.37 -15.54
N GLU A 262 6.46 -2.52 -16.55
CA GLU A 262 5.24 -1.72 -16.66
C GLU A 262 3.97 -2.58 -16.70
N GLY A 263 3.96 -3.60 -17.56
CA GLY A 263 2.88 -4.58 -17.62
C GLY A 263 2.66 -5.27 -16.26
N GLN A 264 3.73 -5.62 -15.55
CA GLN A 264 3.67 -6.23 -14.23
C GLN A 264 3.13 -5.28 -13.15
N ARG A 265 3.30 -3.96 -13.27
CA ARG A 265 2.70 -2.98 -12.34
C ARG A 265 1.18 -2.96 -12.43
N LEU A 266 0.61 -3.15 -13.63
CA LEU A 266 -0.84 -3.20 -13.83
C LEU A 266 -1.52 -4.27 -12.97
N TYR A 267 -0.82 -5.38 -12.70
CA TYR A 267 -1.26 -6.44 -11.79
C TYR A 267 -1.61 -5.94 -10.39
N TYR A 268 -0.93 -4.87 -9.92
CA TYR A 268 -1.18 -4.24 -8.63
C TYR A 268 -2.12 -3.03 -8.75
N TYR A 269 -2.00 -2.27 -9.84
CA TYR A 269 -2.79 -1.08 -10.07
C TYR A 269 -4.30 -1.39 -10.11
N ILE A 270 -4.67 -2.47 -10.79
CA ILE A 270 -6.07 -2.92 -10.95
C ILE A 270 -6.73 -3.22 -9.59
N PRO A 271 -6.26 -4.19 -8.79
CA PRO A 271 -6.92 -4.55 -7.55
C PRO A 271 -6.91 -3.43 -6.51
N TRP A 272 -5.83 -2.63 -6.42
CA TRP A 272 -5.79 -1.50 -5.50
C TRP A 272 -6.73 -0.36 -5.89
N THR A 273 -6.85 -0.07 -7.20
CA THR A 273 -7.83 0.93 -7.66
C THR A 273 -9.27 0.45 -7.46
N LEU A 274 -9.53 -0.84 -7.66
CA LEU A 274 -10.85 -1.43 -7.45
C LEU A 274 -11.24 -1.40 -5.97
N SER A 275 -10.32 -1.77 -5.06
CA SER A 275 -10.54 -1.66 -3.62
C SER A 275 -10.78 -0.21 -3.18
N ASP A 276 -10.04 0.76 -3.73
CA ASP A 276 -10.28 2.17 -3.49
C ASP A 276 -11.69 2.60 -4.00
N ALA A 277 -12.14 2.07 -5.13
CA ALA A 277 -13.51 2.28 -5.61
C ALA A 277 -14.56 1.69 -4.63
N VAL A 278 -14.32 0.51 -4.04
CA VAL A 278 -15.19 -0.08 -3.00
C VAL A 278 -15.31 0.84 -1.79
N ASN A 279 -14.19 1.36 -1.29
CA ASN A 279 -14.16 2.29 -0.17
C ASN A 279 -14.89 3.61 -0.48
N ASN A 280 -14.77 4.13 -1.69
CA ASN A 280 -15.51 5.32 -2.10
C ASN A 280 -17.01 5.05 -2.27
N ALA A 281 -17.38 3.89 -2.82
CA ALA A 281 -18.76 3.48 -2.98
C ALA A 281 -19.50 3.40 -1.64
N SER A 282 -18.84 2.90 -0.59
CA SER A 282 -19.39 2.86 0.77
C SER A 282 -19.45 4.23 1.47
N GLY A 283 -18.71 5.22 0.96
CA GLY A 283 -18.58 6.54 1.56
C GLY A 283 -17.35 6.71 2.46
N PHE A 284 -16.53 5.68 2.62
CA PHE A 284 -15.36 5.69 3.51
C PHE A 284 -14.22 6.57 2.97
N GLY A 285 -13.96 6.53 1.66
CA GLY A 285 -12.84 7.29 1.07
C GLY A 285 -13.01 8.82 1.01
N PHE A 286 -14.05 9.40 1.60
CA PHE A 286 -14.31 10.84 1.59
C PHE A 286 -13.32 11.63 2.47
N ASN A 287 -12.76 12.71 1.91
CA ASN A 287 -11.73 13.53 2.56
C ASN A 287 -12.02 15.04 2.48
N GLY A 288 -13.30 15.43 2.56
CA GLY A 288 -13.72 16.82 2.48
C GLY A 288 -13.86 17.33 1.05
N TYR A 289 -13.64 18.63 0.87
CA TYR A 289 -13.82 19.31 -0.42
C TYR A 289 -12.51 19.98 -0.86
N ASP A 290 -12.35 20.19 -2.16
CA ASP A 290 -11.25 20.97 -2.73
C ASP A 290 -11.59 22.47 -2.76
N ASP A 291 -10.64 23.29 -3.22
CA ASP A 291 -10.81 24.75 -3.31
C ASP A 291 -11.95 25.18 -4.25
N LYS A 292 -12.44 24.26 -5.10
CA LYS A 292 -13.58 24.47 -6.01
C LYS A 292 -14.90 23.97 -5.43
N GLY A 293 -14.89 23.44 -4.20
CA GLY A 293 -16.07 22.87 -3.55
C GLY A 293 -16.43 21.46 -4.02
N GLU A 294 -15.58 20.79 -4.80
CA GLU A 294 -15.82 19.43 -5.26
C GLU A 294 -15.41 18.41 -4.19
N SER A 295 -16.17 17.33 -4.06
CA SER A 295 -15.89 16.28 -3.05
C SER A 295 -14.60 15.53 -3.37
N LYS A 296 -13.69 15.48 -2.40
CA LYS A 296 -12.45 14.69 -2.47
C LYS A 296 -12.71 13.27 -1.98
N TRP A 297 -12.25 12.31 -2.77
CA TRP A 297 -12.42 10.87 -2.56
C TRP A 297 -11.06 10.18 -2.55
N ASP A 298 -10.16 10.73 -1.73
CA ASP A 298 -8.75 10.36 -1.70
C ASP A 298 -8.24 9.92 -0.31
N LEU A 299 -9.09 9.83 0.72
CA LEU A 299 -8.70 9.48 2.09
C LEU A 299 -7.90 8.17 2.13
N LEU A 300 -8.41 7.17 1.39
CA LEU A 300 -7.87 5.83 1.32
C LEU A 300 -7.25 5.53 -0.06
N THR A 301 -6.89 6.55 -0.84
CA THR A 301 -6.19 6.29 -2.11
C THR A 301 -4.90 5.54 -1.81
N ASN A 302 -4.77 4.34 -2.36
CA ASN A 302 -3.59 3.50 -2.16
C ASN A 302 -2.58 3.64 -3.29
N ILE A 303 -2.99 4.23 -4.41
CA ILE A 303 -2.13 4.42 -5.56
C ILE A 303 -2.51 5.64 -6.39
N ASN A 304 -1.49 6.38 -6.84
CA ASN A 304 -1.66 7.46 -7.82
C ASN A 304 -0.88 7.15 -9.09
N ILE A 305 -1.56 6.53 -10.06
CA ILE A 305 -0.93 6.02 -11.29
C ILE A 305 -0.31 7.14 -12.12
N LEU A 306 -0.98 8.29 -12.28
CA LEU A 306 -0.43 9.36 -13.10
C LEU A 306 0.87 9.91 -12.50
N GLU A 307 0.89 10.14 -11.19
CA GLU A 307 2.10 10.60 -10.49
C GLU A 307 3.21 9.56 -10.52
N LEU A 308 2.88 8.26 -10.52
CA LEU A 308 3.85 7.17 -10.69
C LEU A 308 4.48 7.20 -12.07
N GLU A 309 3.68 7.21 -13.13
CA GLU A 309 4.17 7.13 -14.51
C GLU A 309 4.91 8.40 -14.97
N THR A 310 4.68 9.52 -14.29
CA THR A 310 5.34 10.81 -14.59
C THR A 310 6.42 11.19 -13.58
N SER A 311 6.77 10.28 -12.66
CA SER A 311 7.74 10.53 -11.58
C SER A 311 9.14 10.82 -12.11
N THR A 312 9.74 11.90 -11.61
CA THR A 312 11.14 12.29 -11.91
C THR A 312 12.13 11.89 -10.82
N SER A 313 11.68 11.16 -9.80
CA SER A 313 12.55 10.61 -8.76
C SER A 313 11.96 9.36 -8.12
N ILE A 314 12.81 8.42 -7.70
CA ILE A 314 12.42 7.20 -6.98
C ILE A 314 11.66 7.49 -5.68
N LYS A 315 11.98 8.60 -4.99
CA LYS A 315 11.21 9.02 -3.81
C LYS A 315 9.76 9.31 -4.16
N HIS A 316 9.52 9.96 -5.28
CA HIS A 316 8.17 10.27 -5.75
C HIS A 316 7.41 9.01 -6.20
N VAL A 317 8.12 8.04 -6.79
CA VAL A 317 7.56 6.72 -7.10
C VAL A 317 7.08 6.05 -5.80
N ILE A 318 7.93 5.98 -4.78
CA ILE A 318 7.57 5.35 -3.50
C ILE A 318 6.40 6.07 -2.83
N ASP A 319 6.36 7.40 -2.85
CA ASP A 319 5.28 8.17 -2.22
C ASP A 319 3.90 7.95 -2.86
N ASN A 320 3.86 7.50 -4.11
CA ASN A 320 2.63 7.28 -4.87
C ASN A 320 2.29 5.80 -5.11
N TRP A 321 3.19 4.88 -4.74
CA TRP A 321 2.99 3.44 -4.79
C TRP A 321 2.63 2.91 -3.41
N HIS A 322 1.51 2.19 -3.28
CA HIS A 322 1.09 1.58 -2.02
C HIS A 322 1.05 2.56 -0.83
N ILE A 323 0.42 3.72 -1.09
CA ILE A 323 0.46 4.95 -0.29
C ILE A 323 0.12 4.68 1.18
N GLN A 324 -0.94 3.92 1.46
CA GLN A 324 -1.40 3.72 2.84
C GLN A 324 -0.40 2.90 3.68
N SER A 325 0.32 1.99 3.04
CA SER A 325 1.38 1.22 3.70
C SER A 325 2.64 2.05 3.93
N ASN A 326 2.97 2.96 3.01
CA ASN A 326 4.03 3.93 3.23
C ASN A 326 3.69 4.90 4.37
N ILE A 327 2.44 5.35 4.47
CA ILE A 327 1.96 6.12 5.62
C ILE A 327 2.11 5.28 6.89
N TRP A 328 1.68 4.02 6.89
CA TRP A 328 1.80 3.12 8.04
C TRP A 328 3.25 3.00 8.51
N LEU A 329 4.17 2.59 7.64
CA LEU A 329 5.60 2.49 7.95
C LEU A 329 6.17 3.81 8.46
N ARG A 330 5.72 4.94 7.91
CA ARG A 330 6.13 6.25 8.40
C ARG A 330 5.68 6.49 9.84
N ARG A 331 4.41 6.22 10.16
CA ARG A 331 3.77 6.54 11.44
C ARG A 331 4.13 5.58 12.57
N VAL A 332 4.24 4.28 12.28
CA VAL A 332 4.54 3.27 13.31
C VAL A 332 6.04 3.06 13.50
N LEU A 333 6.86 3.42 12.50
CA LEU A 333 8.29 3.11 12.52
C LEU A 333 9.19 4.32 12.25
N TYR A 334 9.12 4.94 11.06
CA TYR A 334 10.09 5.99 10.65
C TYR A 334 10.14 7.17 11.64
N GLU A 335 8.99 7.68 12.06
CA GLU A 335 8.88 8.82 12.96
C GLU A 335 9.28 8.47 14.41
N ARG A 336 9.33 7.18 14.74
CA ARG A 336 9.56 6.67 16.10
C ARG A 336 10.96 6.10 16.32
N LEU A 337 11.67 5.71 15.27
CA LEU A 337 13.05 5.23 15.36
C LEU A 337 14.04 6.39 15.62
N PRO A 338 15.01 6.26 16.54
CA PRO A 338 15.99 7.32 16.78
C PRO A 338 17.04 7.45 15.67
N LYS A 339 17.51 6.33 15.11
CA LYS A 339 18.55 6.24 14.07
C LYS A 339 18.17 5.17 13.04
N GLY A 340 18.84 5.17 11.88
CA GLY A 340 18.65 4.13 10.86
C GLY A 340 17.26 4.11 10.21
N LYS A 341 16.50 5.22 10.31
CA LYS A 341 15.07 5.28 9.95
C LYS A 341 14.72 4.70 8.58
N THR A 342 15.44 5.10 7.53
CA THR A 342 15.18 4.61 6.16
C THR A 342 15.45 3.12 6.04
N LEU A 343 16.60 2.63 6.53
CA LEU A 343 16.95 1.21 6.45
C LEU A 343 15.98 0.35 7.25
N GLY A 344 15.63 0.78 8.47
CA GLY A 344 14.64 0.09 9.31
C GLY A 344 13.28 -0.04 8.63
N VAL A 345 12.81 1.02 7.96
CA VAL A 345 11.55 0.98 7.18
C VAL A 345 11.60 -0.04 6.05
N PHE A 346 12.65 -0.06 5.24
CA PHE A 346 12.73 -1.00 4.13
C PHE A 346 12.95 -2.44 4.59
N PHE A 347 13.64 -2.64 5.71
CA PHE A 347 13.78 -3.96 6.31
C PHE A 347 12.45 -4.51 6.83
N ILE A 348 11.71 -3.72 7.62
CA ILE A 348 10.36 -4.11 8.08
C ILE A 348 9.40 -4.29 6.89
N SER A 349 9.49 -3.45 5.85
CA SER A 349 8.72 -3.62 4.62
C SER A 349 9.02 -4.96 3.95
N SER A 350 10.29 -5.39 3.91
CA SER A 350 10.69 -6.69 3.36
C SER A 350 10.11 -7.84 4.17
N LEU A 351 10.22 -7.80 5.51
CA LEU A 351 9.62 -8.81 6.40
C LEU A 351 8.09 -8.87 6.26
N TRP A 352 7.45 -7.71 6.11
CA TRP A 352 6.01 -7.61 5.89
C TRP A 352 5.58 -8.27 4.57
N HIS A 353 6.42 -8.21 3.53
CA HIS A 353 6.20 -8.93 2.27
C HIS A 353 6.55 -10.42 2.33
N GLY A 354 7.50 -10.84 3.18
CA GLY A 354 7.85 -12.25 3.43
C GLY A 354 9.35 -12.57 3.27
N PHE A 355 9.69 -13.83 3.05
CA PHE A 355 11.09 -14.32 3.06
C PHE A 355 11.68 -14.65 1.68
N TYR A 356 10.98 -14.35 0.58
CA TYR A 356 11.56 -14.50 -0.75
C TYR A 356 12.76 -13.54 -0.92
N PRO A 357 13.94 -14.04 -1.30
CA PRO A 357 15.15 -13.21 -1.43
C PRO A 357 14.98 -12.00 -2.38
N GLY A 358 14.15 -12.13 -3.41
CA GLY A 358 13.81 -11.03 -4.33
C GLY A 358 13.28 -9.79 -3.63
N TYR A 359 12.50 -9.93 -2.55
CA TYR A 359 12.00 -8.79 -1.78
C TYR A 359 13.15 -7.99 -1.15
N TYR A 360 14.14 -8.66 -0.60
CA TYR A 360 15.29 -8.04 0.06
C TYR A 360 16.20 -7.36 -0.97
N PHE A 361 16.48 -8.03 -2.10
CA PHE A 361 17.24 -7.42 -3.19
C PHE A 361 16.61 -6.12 -3.66
N SER A 362 15.29 -6.08 -3.83
CA SER A 362 14.60 -4.89 -4.31
C SER A 362 14.44 -3.79 -3.25
N LEU A 363 13.91 -4.13 -2.07
CA LEU A 363 13.50 -3.14 -1.08
C LEU A 363 14.70 -2.58 -0.31
N VAL A 364 15.69 -3.40 0.04
CA VAL A 364 16.91 -2.88 0.69
C VAL A 364 17.70 -2.01 -0.28
N PHE A 365 17.82 -2.41 -1.55
CA PHE A 365 18.43 -1.57 -2.57
C PHE A 365 17.67 -0.26 -2.77
N SER A 366 16.33 -0.28 -2.71
CA SER A 366 15.50 0.93 -2.74
C SER A 366 15.85 1.92 -1.63
N ALA A 367 16.18 1.45 -0.43
CA ALA A 367 16.63 2.31 0.68
C ALA A 367 17.88 3.12 0.31
N ILE A 368 18.84 2.46 -0.33
CA ILE A 368 20.12 3.03 -0.75
C ILE A 368 19.88 4.02 -1.90
N VAL A 369 19.05 3.64 -2.88
CA VAL A 369 18.69 4.52 -4.01
C VAL A 369 17.99 5.78 -3.53
N VAL A 370 17.07 5.70 -2.58
CA VAL A 370 16.42 6.88 -1.98
C VAL A 370 17.43 7.77 -1.26
N TYR A 371 18.40 7.18 -0.55
CA TYR A 371 19.47 7.93 0.10
C TYR A 371 20.31 8.70 -0.92
N VAL A 372 20.79 8.03 -1.97
CA VAL A 372 21.58 8.64 -3.06
C VAL A 372 20.78 9.69 -3.82
N GLY A 373 19.52 9.40 -4.14
CA GLY A 373 18.62 10.32 -4.85
C GLY A 373 18.38 11.63 -4.10
N ARG A 374 18.35 11.60 -2.76
CA ARG A 374 18.32 12.83 -1.93
C ARG A 374 19.62 13.64 -2.08
N GLY A 375 20.77 12.96 -2.12
CA GLY A 375 22.07 13.59 -2.39
C GLY A 375 22.15 14.24 -3.77
N ILE A 376 21.69 13.56 -4.82
CA ILE A 376 21.59 14.10 -6.18
C ILE A 376 20.70 15.35 -6.20
N ARG A 377 19.49 15.25 -5.63
CA ARG A 377 18.55 16.37 -5.59
C ARG A 377 19.13 17.58 -4.87
N ARG A 378 19.97 17.38 -3.84
CA ARG A 378 20.59 18.47 -3.09
C ARG A 378 21.77 19.10 -3.82
N ASN A 379 22.64 18.28 -4.41
CA ASN A 379 23.93 18.75 -4.93
C ASN A 379 23.87 19.06 -6.44
N ILE A 380 23.03 18.37 -7.22
CA ILE A 380 23.00 18.46 -8.69
C ILE A 380 21.84 19.35 -9.16
N ARG A 381 20.62 19.18 -8.62
CA ARG A 381 19.43 19.95 -9.04
C ARG A 381 19.63 21.48 -9.03
N PRO A 382 20.35 22.09 -8.06
CA PRO A 382 20.59 23.54 -8.09
C PRO A 382 21.34 24.04 -9.34
N MET A 383 22.07 23.17 -10.05
CA MET A 383 22.76 23.53 -11.30
C MET A 383 21.81 23.66 -12.50
N PHE A 384 20.55 23.20 -12.38
CA PHE A 384 19.57 23.10 -13.48
C PHE A 384 18.34 24.00 -13.26
N GLN A 385 18.49 25.18 -12.65
CA GLN A 385 17.35 26.04 -12.28
C GLN A 385 16.79 26.91 -13.41
N ASN A 386 17.52 27.11 -14.52
CA ASN A 386 16.97 27.80 -15.70
C ASN A 386 15.88 26.94 -16.37
N LYS A 387 14.86 27.56 -16.98
CA LYS A 387 13.73 26.91 -17.67
C LYS A 387 14.16 25.74 -18.58
N TYR A 388 15.14 25.93 -19.47
CA TYR A 388 15.56 24.88 -20.42
C TYR A 388 16.31 23.74 -19.72
N LEU A 389 17.23 24.08 -18.82
CA LEU A 389 17.99 23.10 -18.05
C LEU A 389 17.10 22.31 -17.08
N SER A 390 16.08 22.93 -16.51
CA SER A 390 15.09 22.30 -15.65
C SER A 390 14.22 21.30 -16.41
N LEU A 391 13.85 21.63 -17.66
CA LEU A 391 13.14 20.69 -18.54
C LEU A 391 14.03 19.49 -18.88
N ILE A 392 15.28 19.73 -19.28
CA ILE A 392 16.25 18.66 -19.57
C ILE A 392 16.46 17.78 -18.34
N TYR A 393 16.69 18.38 -17.17
CA TYR A 393 16.81 17.66 -15.90
C TYR A 393 15.57 16.81 -15.59
N SER A 394 14.38 17.32 -15.90
CA SER A 394 13.11 16.61 -15.66
C SER A 394 12.94 15.43 -16.61
N ILE A 395 13.24 15.59 -17.90
CA ILE A 395 13.17 14.50 -18.90
C ILE A 395 14.18 13.41 -18.57
N ILE A 396 15.43 13.78 -18.32
CA ILE A 396 16.48 12.83 -17.93
C ILE A 396 16.12 12.15 -16.61
N GLY A 397 15.67 12.93 -15.61
CA GLY A 397 15.24 12.42 -14.32
C GLY A 397 14.08 11.44 -14.43
N TRP A 398 13.11 11.71 -15.32
CA TRP A 398 12.02 10.80 -15.63
C TRP A 398 12.51 9.50 -16.26
N ILE A 399 13.31 9.54 -17.33
CA ILE A 399 13.86 8.34 -17.99
C ILE A 399 14.65 7.48 -16.98
N ILE A 400 15.56 8.10 -16.22
CA ILE A 400 16.37 7.40 -15.21
C ILE A 400 15.45 6.80 -14.14
N THR A 401 14.43 7.54 -13.68
CA THR A 401 13.50 7.05 -12.66
C THR A 401 12.72 5.83 -13.14
N GLN A 402 12.20 5.84 -14.37
CA GLN A 402 11.45 4.72 -14.93
C GLN A 402 12.33 3.48 -15.10
N LEU A 403 13.51 3.64 -15.70
CA LEU A 403 14.46 2.53 -15.91
C LEU A 403 14.99 1.96 -14.58
N LEU A 404 15.35 2.84 -13.64
CA LEU A 404 15.84 2.43 -12.34
C LEU A 404 14.74 1.75 -11.51
N SER A 405 13.50 2.24 -11.57
CA SER A 405 12.35 1.57 -10.92
C SER A 405 12.14 0.17 -11.46
N ALA A 406 12.18 -0.01 -12.80
CA ALA A 406 12.05 -1.31 -13.43
C ALA A 406 13.19 -2.27 -13.02
N TYR A 407 14.43 -1.79 -13.02
CA TYR A 407 15.60 -2.56 -12.58
C TYR A 407 15.49 -2.98 -11.10
N MET A 408 15.13 -2.03 -10.23
CA MET A 408 14.99 -2.27 -8.79
C MET A 408 13.88 -3.27 -8.47
N MET A 409 12.75 -3.22 -9.16
CA MET A 409 11.59 -4.06 -8.87
C MET A 409 11.63 -5.44 -9.55
N CYS A 410 12.53 -5.67 -10.50
CA CYS A 410 12.60 -6.96 -11.19
C CYS A 410 12.82 -8.15 -10.22
N PRO A 411 13.79 -8.11 -9.27
CA PRO A 411 13.94 -9.17 -8.28
C PRO A 411 12.68 -9.40 -7.43
N PHE A 412 11.98 -8.33 -7.03
CA PHE A 412 10.72 -8.39 -6.28
C PHE A 412 9.68 -9.24 -7.03
N PHE A 413 9.57 -9.09 -8.34
CA PHE A 413 8.61 -9.84 -9.15
C PHE A 413 9.07 -11.26 -9.49
N LEU A 414 10.38 -11.52 -9.49
CA LEU A 414 10.98 -12.85 -9.73
C LEU A 414 11.00 -13.74 -8.48
N LEU A 415 10.97 -13.16 -7.28
CA LEU A 415 10.94 -13.82 -5.96
C LEU A 415 12.20 -14.65 -5.61
N LYS A 416 12.58 -15.59 -6.48
CA LYS A 416 13.66 -16.57 -6.26
C LYS A 416 15.04 -15.93 -6.36
N ILE A 417 15.97 -16.44 -5.55
CA ILE A 417 17.37 -15.99 -5.55
C ILE A 417 18.05 -16.24 -6.90
N GLU A 418 17.91 -17.44 -7.45
CA GLU A 418 18.53 -17.84 -8.72
C GLU A 418 18.06 -16.95 -9.87
N SER A 419 16.74 -16.75 -9.98
CA SER A 419 16.14 -15.87 -10.98
C SER A 419 16.61 -14.43 -10.83
N SER A 420 16.69 -13.94 -9.58
CA SER A 420 17.17 -12.58 -9.29
C SER A 420 18.64 -12.40 -9.67
N ILE A 421 19.51 -13.33 -9.29
CA ILE A 421 20.94 -13.29 -9.62
C ILE A 421 21.15 -13.42 -11.13
N LYS A 422 20.41 -14.33 -11.80
CA LYS A 422 20.48 -14.50 -13.27
C LYS A 422 20.15 -13.20 -14.00
N PHE A 423 19.10 -12.50 -13.57
CA PHE A 423 18.75 -11.17 -14.06
C PHE A 423 19.86 -10.13 -13.76
N LEU A 424 20.32 -10.05 -12.52
CA LEU A 424 21.32 -9.05 -12.13
C LEU A 424 22.67 -9.23 -12.85
N ASN A 425 23.09 -10.49 -13.06
CA ASN A 425 24.26 -10.84 -13.85
C ASN A 425 24.12 -10.41 -15.31
N SER A 426 22.94 -10.61 -15.92
CA SER A 426 22.74 -10.21 -17.31
C SER A 426 22.76 -8.69 -17.48
N PHE A 427 22.34 -7.94 -16.47
CA PHE A 427 22.48 -6.48 -16.41
C PHE A 427 23.82 -6.01 -15.82
N TYR A 428 24.79 -6.92 -15.67
CA TYR A 428 26.14 -6.65 -15.17
C TYR A 428 26.17 -5.88 -13.83
N TRP A 429 25.12 -6.03 -13.01
CA TRP A 429 24.95 -5.30 -11.75
C TRP A 429 25.02 -3.77 -11.90
N ILE A 430 24.78 -3.23 -13.10
CA ILE A 430 25.09 -1.83 -13.44
C ILE A 430 24.39 -0.82 -12.53
N GLY A 431 23.12 -1.06 -12.19
CA GLY A 431 22.37 -0.18 -11.27
C GLY A 431 22.99 -0.15 -9.88
N HIS A 432 23.41 -1.31 -9.36
CA HIS A 432 24.07 -1.40 -8.05
C HIS A 432 25.43 -0.69 -8.07
N ILE A 433 26.24 -0.93 -9.10
CA ILE A 433 27.56 -0.31 -9.26
C ILE A 433 27.44 1.22 -9.32
N ILE A 434 26.57 1.75 -10.18
CA ILE A 434 26.35 3.20 -10.32
C ILE A 434 25.93 3.81 -8.99
N ILE A 435 24.94 3.22 -8.31
CA ILE A 435 24.44 3.73 -7.04
C ILE A 435 25.53 3.67 -5.96
N PHE A 436 26.32 2.60 -5.92
CA PHE A 436 27.44 2.48 -4.99
C PHE A 436 28.51 3.54 -5.23
N ILE A 437 28.93 3.76 -6.48
CA ILE A 437 29.88 4.82 -6.84
C ILE A 437 29.35 6.21 -6.40
N LEU A 438 28.07 6.50 -6.65
CA LEU A 438 27.45 7.77 -6.27
C LEU A 438 27.44 8.01 -4.75
N ILE A 439 27.42 6.96 -3.92
CA ILE A 439 27.53 7.11 -2.46
C ILE A 439 28.87 7.75 -2.05
N PHE A 440 29.96 7.44 -2.76
CA PHE A 440 31.30 7.96 -2.45
C PHE A 440 31.59 9.30 -3.12
N ILE A 441 31.03 9.54 -4.31
CA ILE A 441 31.26 10.80 -5.05
C ILE A 441 30.41 11.95 -4.49
N LEU A 442 29.18 11.69 -4.04
CA LEU A 442 28.29 12.76 -3.60
C LEU A 442 28.78 13.37 -2.28
N PRO A 443 28.92 14.70 -2.18
CA PRO A 443 29.37 15.36 -0.96
C PRO A 443 28.44 15.03 0.22
N LYS A 444 29.02 14.40 1.25
CA LYS A 444 28.37 14.26 2.57
C LYS A 444 28.47 15.62 3.26
N GLN A 445 27.35 16.26 3.60
CA GLN A 445 27.43 17.33 4.61
C GLN A 445 27.28 16.68 5.98
N SER A 446 28.11 17.12 6.93
CA SER A 446 27.79 16.97 8.34
C SER A 446 26.43 17.62 8.60
N PHE A 447 25.60 16.95 9.40
CA PHE A 447 24.41 17.58 9.94
C PHE A 447 24.87 18.75 10.82
N LYS A 448 25.03 19.95 10.26
CA LYS A 448 24.96 21.16 11.08
C LYS A 448 23.54 21.22 11.61
N SER A 449 23.38 20.91 12.90
CA SER A 449 22.16 21.23 13.63
C SER A 449 21.90 22.72 13.40
N LYS A 450 20.82 23.05 12.70
CA LYS A 450 20.29 24.41 12.80
C LYS A 450 19.68 24.50 14.20
N SER A 451 20.48 24.97 15.15
CA SER A 451 20.01 25.62 16.36
C SER A 451 19.61 27.04 15.98
N SER A 452 18.31 27.29 15.90
CA SER A 452 17.67 28.59 16.11
C SER A 452 16.19 28.35 16.28
#